data_AF-A0A5K0WBG3-F1
#
_entry.id   AF-A0A5K0WBG3-F1
#
_cell.length_a   1.000
_cell.length_b   1.000
_cell.length_c   1.000
_cell.angle_alpha   90.00
_cell.angle_beta   90.00
_cell.angle_gamma   90.00
#
_symmetry.space_group_name_H-M   'P 1'
#
loop_
_entity.id
_entity.type
_entity.pdbx_description
1 polymer ?
#
loop_
_entity_poly.entity_id
_entity_poly.type
_entity_poly.pdbx_seq_one_letter_code
_entity_poly.pdbx_strand_id
1 'polypeptide(L)' 'VFIYYKAFSMPVLSYKFSTTDPMTGSELDDASQFVSCVCWRGQSSTLVATNSTGNIKILEMV' A
#
# COMPACT_ATOMS: atom_id res chain seq x y z
N VAL A 1 0.55 -4.62 -0.85
CA VAL A 1 0.75 -4.01 -2.18
C VAL A 1 2.05 -4.53 -2.77
N PHE A 2 2.01 -5.06 -3.99
CA PHE A 2 3.20 -5.53 -4.71
C PHE A 2 3.31 -4.74 -6.02
N ILE A 3 4.53 -4.30 -6.33
CA ILE A 3 4.82 -3.56 -7.56
C ILE A 3 5.73 -4.43 -8.41
N TYR A 4 5.36 -4.57 -9.67
CA TYR A 4 6.10 -5.32 -10.67
C TYR A 4 6.60 -4.37 -11.75
N TYR A 5 7.82 -4.60 -12.21
CA TYR A 5 8.36 -3.96 -13.39
C TYR A 5 8.63 -5.02 -14.45
N LYS A 6 8.27 -4.73 -15.70
CA LYS A 6 8.25 -5.72 -16.79
C LYS A 6 9.57 -6.47 -17.03
N ALA A 7 10.69 -5.88 -16.62
CA ALA A 7 12.02 -6.46 -16.82
C ALA A 7 12.41 -7.49 -15.74
N PHE A 8 11.67 -7.60 -14.64
CA PHE A 8 11.97 -8.52 -13.54
C PHE A 8 10.88 -9.58 -13.40
N SER A 9 11.28 -10.81 -13.10
CA SER A 9 10.38 -11.94 -12.85
C SER A 9 9.80 -11.97 -11.43
N MET A 10 10.19 -11.03 -10.58
CA MET A 10 9.79 -10.91 -9.18
C MET A 10 9.36 -9.47 -8.85
N PRO A 11 8.56 -9.25 -7.79
CA PRO A 11 8.18 -7.90 -7.37
C PRO A 11 9.43 -7.08 -7.06
N VAL A 12 9.46 -5.83 -7.53
CA VAL A 12 10.56 -4.89 -7.24
C VAL A 12 10.37 -4.21 -5.90
N LEU A 13 9.13 -4.05 -5.46
CA LEU A 13 8.76 -3.47 -4.18
C LEU A 13 7.57 -4.23 -3.59
N SER A 14 7.55 -4.35 -2.27
CA SER A 14 6.42 -4.87 -1.51
C SER A 14 6.17 -3.98 -0.30
N TYR A 15 4.90 -3.73 -0.03
CA TYR A 15 4.45 -2.98 1.13
C TYR A 15 3.31 -3.72 1.80
N LYS A 16 3.48 -4.07 3.08
CA LYS A 16 2.40 -4.63 3.91
C LYS A 16 1.51 -3.48 4.35
N PHE A 17 0.25 -3.52 3.92
CA PHE A 17 -0.72 -2.51 4.31
C PHE A 17 -1.24 -2.85 5.70
N SER A 18 -1.03 -1.95 6.65
CA SER A 18 -1.50 -2.06 8.02
C SER A 18 -2.17 -0.76 8.45
N THR A 19 -3.06 -0.87 9.44
CA THR A 19 -3.81 0.26 9.97
C THR A 19 -3.13 0.74 11.24
N THR A 20 -2.82 2.03 11.30
CA THR A 20 -2.20 2.62 12.48
C THR A 20 -3.29 2.99 13.50
N ASP A 21 -3.19 2.50 14.72
CA ASP A 21 -4.08 2.90 15.82
C ASP A 21 -3.90 4.41 16.10
N PRO A 22 -4.96 5.23 16.01
CA PRO A 22 -4.88 6.67 16.29
C PRO A 22 -4.44 7.02 17.71
N MET A 23 -4.68 6.14 18.69
CA MET A 23 -4.38 6.40 20.10
C MET A 23 -2.96 5.98 20.47
N THR A 24 -2.51 4.83 19.98
CA THR A 24 -1.20 4.26 20.34
C THR A 24 -0.13 4.46 19.29
N GLY A 25 -0.51 4.80 18.05
CA GLY A 25 0.40 4.85 16.90
C GLY A 25 0.92 3.48 16.47
N SER A 26 0.42 2.39 17.06
CA SER A 26 0.85 1.03 16.74
C SER A 26 0.20 0.54 15.46
N GLU A 27 0.95 -0.21 14.65
CA GLU A 27 0.41 -0.86 13.46
C GLU A 27 -0.40 -2.09 13.89
N LEU A 28 -1.70 -2.07 13.60
CA LEU A 28 -2.62 -3.17 13.78
C LEU A 28 -2.63 -4.05 12.52
N ASP A 29 -2.31 -5.32 12.72
CA ASP A 29 -2.37 -6.35 11.68
C ASP A 29 -3.74 -7.06 11.76
N ASP A 30 -4.75 -6.45 11.15
CA ASP A 30 -6.08 -7.03 11.07
C ASP A 30 -6.21 -7.82 9.76
N ALA A 31 -6.12 -9.15 9.86
CA ALA A 31 -6.19 -10.06 8.72
C ALA A 31 -7.54 -10.03 7.98
N SER A 32 -8.59 -9.43 8.56
CA SER A 32 -9.87 -9.26 7.89
C SER A 32 -9.88 -8.09 6.89
N GLN A 33 -8.91 -7.18 6.99
CA GLN A 33 -8.79 -6.03 6.09
C GLN A 33 -8.11 -6.42 4.78
N PHE A 34 -8.62 -5.87 3.68
CA PHE A 34 -8.05 -6.08 2.36
C PHE A 34 -7.91 -4.77 1.61
N VAL A 35 -6.95 -4.72 0.68
CA VAL A 35 -6.78 -3.56 -0.23
C VAL A 35 -7.95 -3.56 -1.21
N SER A 36 -8.71 -2.47 -1.23
CA SER A 36 -9.90 -2.31 -2.07
C SER A 36 -9.59 -1.59 -3.38
N CYS A 37 -8.74 -0.55 -3.34
CA CYS A 37 -8.32 0.20 -4.52
C CYS A 37 -6.83 0.57 -4.48
N VAL A 38 -6.21 0.61 -5.66
CA VAL A 38 -4.88 1.16 -5.90
C VAL A 38 -4.93 2.10 -7.11
N CYS A 39 -4.21 3.22 -7.04
CA CYS A 39 -4.10 4.16 -8.13
C CYS A 39 -2.66 4.66 -8.23
N TRP A 40 -2.13 4.67 -9.45
CA TRP A 40 -0.82 5.22 -9.74
C TRP A 40 -0.95 6.27 -10.84
N ARG A 41 -0.47 7.48 -10.56
CA ARG A 41 -0.30 8.52 -11.57
C ARG A 41 0.91 8.22 -12.45
N GLY A 42 0.69 8.11 -13.77
CA GLY A 42 1.78 7.94 -14.73
C GLY A 42 2.89 9.00 -14.57
N GLN A 43 4.15 8.58 -14.71
CA GLN A 43 5.35 9.42 -14.53
C GLN A 43 5.51 10.05 -13.13
N SER A 44 4.82 9.56 -12.11
CA SER A 44 5.02 9.93 -10.70
C SER A 44 5.67 8.78 -9.94
N SER A 45 6.47 9.08 -8.92
CA SER A 45 6.93 8.11 -7.92
C SER A 45 5.85 7.79 -6.88
N THR A 46 4.67 8.43 -6.95
CA THR A 46 3.63 8.32 -5.93
C THR A 46 2.52 7.34 -6.34
N LEU A 47 2.21 6.42 -5.44
CA LEU A 47 1.09 5.49 -5.52
C LEU A 47 0.16 5.69 -4.34
N VAL A 48 -1.15 5.63 -4.58
CA VAL A 48 -2.17 5.70 -3.54
C VAL A 48 -2.83 4.34 -3.40
N ALA A 49 -2.97 3.87 -2.18
CA ALA A 49 -3.66 2.62 -1.85
C ALA A 49 -4.71 2.86 -0.76
N THR A 50 -5.82 2.13 -0.85
CA THR A 50 -6.91 2.18 0.13
C THR A 50 -7.35 0.78 0.52
N ASN A 51 -7.78 0.59 1.77
CA ASN A 51 -8.32 -0.68 2.25
C ASN A 51 -9.85 -0.66 2.44
N SER A 52 -10.41 -1.81 2.82
CA SER A 52 -11.84 -2.03 3.04
C SER A 52 -12.46 -1.17 4.14
N THR A 53 -11.66 -0.58 5.03
CA THR A 53 -12.12 0.31 6.11
C THR A 53 -11.96 1.80 5.78
N GLY A 54 -11.51 2.13 4.56
CA GLY A 54 -11.35 3.51 4.11
C GLY A 54 -10.04 4.19 4.52
N ASN A 55 -9.07 3.43 5.04
CA ASN A 55 -7.74 3.97 5.32
C ASN A 55 -6.99 4.23 4.00
N ILE A 56 -6.38 5.41 3.88
CA ILE A 56 -5.64 5.83 2.69
C ILE A 56 -4.15 5.89 3.05
N LYS A 57 -3.30 5.24 2.24
CA LYS A 57 -1.84 5.35 2.33
C LYS A 57 -1.29 5.91 1.02
N ILE A 58 -0.43 6.91 1.16
CA ILE A 58 0.37 7.48 0.06
C ILE A 58 1.75 6.84 0.15
N LEU A 59 2.16 6.17 -0.91
CA LEU A 59 3.41 5.44 -1.00
C LEU A 59 4.31 6.13 -2.04
N GLU A 60 5.56 6.40 -1.65
CA GLU A 60 6.59 6.92 -2.55
C GLU A 60 7.53 5.79 -2.95
N MET A 61 7.82 5.68 -4.25
CA MET A 61 8.73 4.70 -4.81
C MET A 61 10.13 5.30 -4.86
N VAL A 62 11.01 4.83 -3.98
CA VAL A 62 12.43 5.21 -3.86
C VAL A 62 13.36 4.08 -4.24
#